data_AF-A0A969ZA30-F1
#
_entry.id   AF-A0A969ZA30-F1
#
_cell.length_a   1.000
_cell.length_b   1.000
_cell.length_c   1.000
_cell.angle_alpha   90.00
_cell.angle_beta   90.00
_cell.angle_gamma   90.00
#
_symmetry.space_group_name_H-M   'P 1'
#
loop_
_entity.id
_entity.type
_entity.pdbx_description
1 polymer ?
#
loop_
_entity_poly.entity_id
_entity_poly.type
_entity_poly.pdbx_seq_one_letter_code
_entity_poly.pdbx_strand_id
1 'polypeptide(L)'
;MARDKYSKGDDLVKKEQGTIVKDWGGRLPIALIYPNTYYIGMSNLGLQSLYRLLNSYDDVACERIFYEEGMVYSLENLYEVYEFPVLAFTVSYELDYFNVVSLLKQSGVPLYEKDRDNNHPIVIAGGPCIISNPVPLSPFIDCMCIGEAEALIHLLLNVLKDRGLSRDEKLEALAKLPGMYVPRYYNGGKISRQYPKSLHDVPASSAVLTSETELGDLYLIEVERGCGWGCRFCMVGSAFSPIRFHSAENIIEQAKKGLEYRKRIGLVGPVVSDHPQIEEIIGAIREMGAGISISSMRIKPLYESVLKAIVESGAQTITLAPEAGSQRLRSVINKRIDEVDIMNAVDKAAEYPIKILKLYFMIGLPSESDGDIEEIVSLVNKCRDILNAKRVGCRIDINIAPFIPKAGTPFQWMPMADEKTLNRRLSFLKRKLAPLGVRVKNESVAWSHVQGVLSRGDSRIAGLLAAVEKVSLAEWRQKAKELDIDLEHYTVKPWDTGIHLPWDFIDSGASKEKLIDECKRAASL
;
A
#
# COMPACT_ATOMS: atom_id res chain seq x y z
N MET A 1 -32.40 0.02 17.69
CA MET A 1 -31.62 -0.31 16.47
C MET A 1 -31.03 0.92 15.80
N ALA A 2 -31.76 2.01 15.53
CA ALA A 2 -31.13 3.23 14.96
C ALA A 2 -30.17 3.98 15.92
N ARG A 3 -30.46 4.02 17.22
CA ARG A 3 -29.60 4.69 18.24
C ARG A 3 -28.24 4.01 18.47
N ASP A 4 -28.10 2.72 18.17
CA ASP A 4 -26.82 2.00 18.32
C ASP A 4 -25.93 2.08 17.06
N LYS A 5 -26.52 2.42 15.88
CA LYS A 5 -25.77 2.47 14.62
C LYS A 5 -24.81 3.65 14.58
N TYR A 6 -25.19 4.78 15.19
CA TYR A 6 -24.44 6.04 15.18
C TYR A 6 -23.50 6.23 16.39
N SER A 7 -23.67 5.45 17.47
CA SER A 7 -22.84 5.57 18.68
C SER A 7 -21.36 5.33 18.40
N LYS A 8 -21.05 4.42 17.47
CA LYS A 8 -19.68 4.06 17.12
C LYS A 8 -18.91 5.20 16.43
N GLY A 9 -19.55 5.92 15.51
CA GLY A 9 -18.92 7.08 14.84
C GLY A 9 -18.62 8.20 15.83
N ASP A 10 -19.62 8.58 16.62
CA ASP A 10 -19.48 9.59 17.68
C ASP A 10 -18.39 9.23 18.70
N ASP A 11 -18.32 7.97 19.10
CA ASP A 11 -17.34 7.50 20.08
C ASP A 11 -15.92 7.50 19.53
N LEU A 12 -15.73 7.24 18.23
CA LEU A 12 -14.43 7.34 17.58
C LEU A 12 -13.97 8.79 17.48
N VAL A 13 -14.82 9.70 16.99
CA VAL A 13 -14.46 11.12 16.83
C VAL A 13 -14.12 11.77 18.18
N LYS A 14 -14.82 11.40 19.28
CA LYS A 14 -14.48 11.88 20.64
C LYS A 14 -13.09 11.46 21.12
N LYS A 15 -12.53 10.39 20.55
CA LYS A 15 -11.17 9.88 20.87
C LYS A 15 -10.11 10.42 19.92
N GLU A 16 -10.49 11.26 18.96
CA GLU A 16 -9.59 11.86 17.99
C GLU A 16 -9.14 13.26 18.43
N GLN A 17 -7.95 13.63 17.98
CA GLN A 17 -7.47 15.01 17.97
C GLN A 17 -7.09 15.40 16.54
N GLY A 18 -7.52 16.58 16.08
CA GLY A 18 -7.27 17.06 14.72
C GLY A 18 -8.39 16.77 13.72
N THR A 19 -9.52 16.20 14.16
CA THR A 19 -10.72 16.04 13.34
C THR A 19 -11.23 17.40 12.89
N ILE A 20 -11.47 17.53 11.59
CA ILE A 20 -11.97 18.75 10.96
C ILE A 20 -13.44 18.54 10.63
N VAL A 21 -14.31 19.31 11.27
CA VAL A 21 -15.75 19.32 11.00
C VAL A 21 -16.10 20.65 10.34
N LYS A 22 -16.68 20.59 9.14
CA LYS A 22 -17.16 21.77 8.40
C LYS A 22 -18.64 21.61 8.11
N ASP A 23 -19.39 22.70 8.26
CA ASP A 23 -20.75 22.78 7.72
C ASP A 23 -20.69 22.76 6.19
N TRP A 24 -21.61 22.01 5.56
CA TRP A 24 -21.64 21.90 4.11
C TRP A 24 -21.91 23.25 3.46
N GLY A 25 -22.80 24.09 3.99
CA GLY A 25 -22.81 25.56 3.83
C GLY A 25 -22.43 26.18 2.47
N GLY A 26 -22.74 25.51 1.35
CA GLY A 26 -22.33 25.92 0.00
C GLY A 26 -21.01 25.35 -0.53
N ARG A 27 -20.20 24.72 0.33
CA ARG A 27 -19.02 23.90 0.00
C ARG A 27 -19.42 22.65 -0.78
N LEU A 28 -18.46 22.05 -1.46
CA LEU A 28 -18.59 20.72 -2.06
C LEU A 28 -18.33 19.65 -0.99
N PRO A 29 -19.33 18.85 -0.59
CA PRO A 29 -19.11 17.71 0.28
C PRO A 29 -18.43 16.57 -0.47
N ILE A 30 -17.39 15.99 0.12
CA ILE A 30 -16.65 14.85 -0.43
C ILE A 30 -16.55 13.78 0.64
N ALA A 31 -17.05 12.59 0.36
CA ALA A 31 -16.80 11.41 1.18
C ALA A 31 -15.43 10.83 0.80
N LEU A 32 -14.43 11.00 1.65
CA LEU A 32 -13.15 10.32 1.52
C LEU A 32 -13.24 8.91 2.11
N ILE A 33 -13.28 7.92 1.24
CA ILE A 33 -13.56 6.53 1.60
C ILE A 33 -12.27 5.72 1.62
N TYR A 34 -11.94 5.16 2.79
CA TYR A 34 -10.97 4.08 2.91
C TYR A 34 -11.72 2.75 2.94
N PRO A 35 -11.61 1.89 1.91
CA PRO A 35 -12.38 0.65 1.80
C PRO A 35 -11.83 -0.46 2.71
N ASN A 36 -11.59 -0.15 3.97
CA ASN A 36 -11.19 -1.06 5.03
C ASN A 36 -11.56 -0.47 6.39
N THR A 37 -11.31 -1.20 7.46
CA THR A 37 -11.58 -0.80 8.84
C THR A 37 -10.94 0.53 9.22
N TYR A 38 -11.55 1.23 10.18
CA TYR A 38 -11.02 2.45 10.77
C TYR A 38 -9.60 2.23 11.32
N TYR A 39 -9.39 1.13 12.04
CA TYR A 39 -8.10 0.80 12.66
C TYR A 39 -6.95 0.76 11.64
N ILE A 40 -7.19 0.15 10.48
CA ILE A 40 -6.19 0.08 9.41
C ILE A 40 -6.07 1.43 8.70
N GLY A 41 -7.18 2.07 8.37
CA GLY A 41 -7.16 3.32 7.63
C GLY A 41 -6.53 4.48 8.40
N MET A 42 -6.70 4.52 9.72
CA MET A 42 -6.03 5.52 10.57
C MET A 42 -4.53 5.28 10.75
N SER A 43 -4.01 4.10 10.39
CA SER A 43 -2.57 3.85 10.27
C SER A 43 -2.00 4.30 8.91
N ASN A 44 -2.85 4.76 7.98
CA ASN A 44 -2.45 5.14 6.63
C ASN A 44 -2.19 6.65 6.54
N LEU A 45 -0.91 7.04 6.47
CA LEU A 45 -0.52 8.44 6.33
C LEU A 45 -1.00 9.08 5.01
N GLY A 46 -1.14 8.29 3.94
CA GLY A 46 -1.68 8.77 2.67
C GLY A 46 -3.15 9.21 2.77
N LEU A 47 -3.98 8.43 3.46
CA LEU A 47 -5.36 8.80 3.77
C LEU A 47 -5.41 10.09 4.61
N GLN A 48 -4.62 10.17 5.68
CA GLN A 48 -4.58 11.34 6.55
C GLN A 48 -4.12 12.60 5.80
N SER A 49 -3.13 12.47 4.93
CA SER A 49 -2.61 13.57 4.12
C SER A 49 -3.65 14.05 3.11
N LEU A 50 -4.36 13.12 2.46
CA LEU A 50 -5.45 13.45 1.54
C LEU A 50 -6.63 14.12 2.26
N TYR A 51 -6.99 13.65 3.46
CA TYR A 51 -8.01 14.27 4.29
C TYR A 51 -7.67 15.73 4.63
N ARG A 52 -6.44 15.98 5.07
CA ARG A 52 -5.96 17.34 5.34
C ARG A 52 -5.94 18.19 4.07
N LEU A 53 -5.43 17.64 2.96
CA LEU A 53 -5.33 18.35 1.69
C LEU A 53 -6.70 18.81 1.20
N LEU A 54 -7.69 17.91 1.15
CA LEU A 54 -9.05 18.25 0.75
C LEU A 54 -9.66 19.32 1.67
N ASN A 55 -9.47 19.18 2.98
CA ASN A 55 -9.97 20.15 3.95
C ASN A 55 -9.17 21.47 3.99
N SER A 56 -8.04 21.58 3.30
CA SER A 56 -7.32 22.86 3.15
C SER A 56 -8.02 23.81 2.16
N TYR A 57 -8.93 23.31 1.33
CA TYR A 57 -9.76 24.14 0.45
C TYR A 57 -10.99 24.63 1.22
N ASP A 58 -11.17 25.96 1.28
CA ASP A 58 -12.26 26.60 2.03
C ASP A 58 -13.66 26.23 1.51
N ASP A 59 -13.74 25.92 0.21
CA ASP A 59 -14.96 25.55 -0.50
C ASP A 59 -15.18 24.03 -0.60
N VAL A 60 -14.45 23.23 0.18
CA VAL A 60 -14.62 21.78 0.30
C VAL A 60 -14.89 21.39 1.75
N ALA A 61 -15.85 20.47 1.94
CA ALA A 61 -16.11 19.78 3.21
C ALA A 61 -15.81 18.28 3.01
N CYS A 62 -14.65 17.83 3.46
CA CYS A 62 -14.24 16.44 3.32
C CYS A 62 -14.46 15.67 4.61
N GLU A 63 -15.19 14.55 4.51
CA GLU A 63 -15.54 13.68 5.62
C GLU A 63 -15.10 12.25 5.35
N ARG A 64 -14.71 11.51 6.38
CA ARG A 64 -14.12 10.18 6.26
C ARG A 64 -15.18 9.09 6.40
N ILE A 65 -15.08 8.08 5.55
CA ILE A 65 -15.88 6.85 5.63
C ILE A 65 -14.93 5.65 5.60
N PHE A 66 -15.18 4.69 6.48
CA PHE A 66 -14.43 3.44 6.57
C PHE A 66 -15.37 2.27 6.32
N TYR A 67 -14.87 1.21 5.69
CA TYR A 67 -15.66 0.00 5.50
C TYR A 67 -15.61 -0.86 6.76
N GLU A 68 -16.71 -0.81 7.52
CA GLU A 68 -17.03 -1.75 8.59
C GLU A 68 -18.50 -2.12 8.48
N GLU A 69 -18.89 -3.34 8.85
CA GLU A 69 -20.26 -3.83 8.68
C GLU A 69 -21.28 -2.86 9.32
N GLY A 70 -22.18 -2.32 8.50
CA GLY A 70 -23.19 -1.34 8.92
C GLY A 70 -22.73 0.13 8.97
N MET A 71 -21.45 0.44 8.73
CA MET A 71 -20.92 1.81 8.60
C MET A 71 -20.92 2.25 7.14
N VAL A 72 -22.05 2.82 6.71
CA VAL A 72 -22.24 3.45 5.38
C VAL A 72 -22.51 4.95 5.51
N TYR A 73 -21.87 5.57 6.50
CA TYR A 73 -22.01 6.98 6.84
C TYR A 73 -20.65 7.59 7.22
N SER A 74 -20.56 8.92 7.20
CA SER A 74 -19.35 9.66 7.56
C SER A 74 -19.11 9.75 9.06
N LEU A 75 -17.84 9.80 9.47
CA LEU A 75 -17.51 9.92 10.89
C LEU A 75 -17.85 11.29 11.46
N GLU A 76 -17.63 12.36 10.69
CA GLU A 76 -17.69 13.73 11.19
C GLU A 76 -19.12 14.21 11.48
N ASN A 77 -20.04 13.98 10.55
CA ASN A 77 -21.43 14.45 10.67
C ASN A 77 -22.49 13.33 10.53
N LEU A 78 -22.06 12.07 10.36
CA LEU A 78 -22.96 10.91 10.22
C LEU A 78 -23.89 10.95 9.00
N TYR A 79 -23.49 11.68 7.95
CA TYR A 79 -24.19 11.67 6.67
C TYR A 79 -24.02 10.32 5.98
N GLU A 80 -25.10 9.76 5.45
CA GLU A 80 -25.07 8.51 4.70
C GLU A 80 -24.33 8.72 3.37
N VAL A 81 -23.66 7.68 2.88
CA VAL A 81 -22.84 7.72 1.65
C VAL A 81 -23.58 8.34 0.47
N TYR A 82 -24.87 8.00 0.27
CA TYR A 82 -25.66 8.49 -0.87
C TYR A 82 -25.92 10.01 -0.84
N GLU A 83 -25.77 10.67 0.32
CA GLU A 83 -26.00 12.12 0.46
C GLU A 83 -24.85 12.97 -0.11
N PHE A 84 -23.66 12.39 -0.25
CA PHE A 84 -22.51 13.08 -0.81
C PHE A 84 -22.63 13.19 -2.34
N PRO A 85 -22.31 14.33 -2.96
CA PRO A 85 -22.24 14.43 -4.41
C PRO A 85 -20.98 13.79 -5.01
N VAL A 86 -19.95 13.53 -4.18
CA VAL A 86 -18.68 12.93 -4.61
C VAL A 86 -18.23 11.88 -3.60
N LEU A 87 -17.96 10.66 -4.09
CA LEU A 87 -17.36 9.57 -3.33
C LEU A 87 -15.92 9.38 -3.80
N ALA A 88 -14.94 9.62 -2.94
CA ALA A 88 -13.52 9.53 -3.26
C ALA A 88 -12.86 8.34 -2.56
N PHE A 89 -12.73 7.22 -3.26
CA PHE A 89 -12.04 6.04 -2.76
C PHE A 89 -10.53 6.18 -2.85
N THR A 90 -9.81 5.83 -1.78
CA THR A 90 -8.35 5.63 -1.83
C THR A 90 -8.01 4.17 -1.55
N VAL A 91 -7.57 3.44 -2.57
CA VAL A 91 -7.43 1.98 -2.55
C VAL A 91 -5.95 1.60 -2.43
N SER A 92 -5.58 1.05 -1.26
CA SER A 92 -4.19 0.72 -0.94
C SER A 92 -3.81 -0.73 -1.25
N TYR A 93 -4.76 -1.66 -1.13
CA TYR A 93 -4.54 -3.09 -1.34
C TYR A 93 -5.59 -3.68 -2.28
N GLU A 94 -5.22 -4.68 -3.07
CA GLU A 94 -6.14 -5.24 -4.07
C GLU A 94 -7.31 -6.00 -3.43
N LEU A 95 -7.11 -6.59 -2.23
CA LEU A 95 -8.20 -7.24 -1.51
C LEU A 95 -9.29 -6.25 -1.06
N ASP A 96 -9.00 -4.94 -1.00
CA ASP A 96 -10.00 -3.93 -0.69
C ASP A 96 -11.00 -3.73 -1.85
N TYR A 97 -10.78 -4.31 -3.03
CA TYR A 97 -11.71 -4.22 -4.17
C TYR A 97 -13.08 -4.81 -3.82
N PHE A 98 -13.11 -5.88 -3.02
CA PHE A 98 -14.36 -6.45 -2.51
C PHE A 98 -15.11 -5.45 -1.63
N ASN A 99 -14.38 -4.68 -0.81
CA ASN A 99 -14.95 -3.71 0.09
C ASN A 99 -15.48 -2.48 -0.66
N VAL A 100 -14.82 -2.05 -1.74
CA VAL A 100 -15.34 -1.01 -2.65
C VAL A 100 -16.71 -1.42 -3.22
N VAL A 101 -16.79 -2.64 -3.78
CA VAL A 101 -18.05 -3.17 -4.35
C VAL A 101 -19.13 -3.32 -3.29
N SER A 102 -18.77 -3.86 -2.12
CA SER A 102 -19.69 -4.05 -1.00
C SER A 102 -20.25 -2.72 -0.49
N LEU A 103 -19.40 -1.70 -0.32
CA LEU A 103 -19.81 -0.39 0.15
C LEU A 103 -20.77 0.28 -0.84
N LEU A 104 -20.47 0.24 -2.15
CA LEU A 104 -21.39 0.76 -3.17
C LEU A 104 -22.75 0.08 -3.10
N LYS A 105 -22.79 -1.26 -3.07
CA LYS A 105 -24.04 -2.03 -2.93
C LYS A 105 -24.83 -1.65 -1.68
N GLN A 106 -24.17 -1.51 -0.53
CA GLN A 106 -24.83 -1.19 0.74
C GLN A 106 -25.30 0.27 0.83
N SER A 107 -24.66 1.18 0.08
CA SER A 107 -24.99 2.61 0.07
C SER A 107 -26.20 2.99 -0.80
N GLY A 108 -26.75 2.04 -1.58
CA GLY A 108 -27.82 2.33 -2.54
C GLY A 108 -27.35 3.04 -3.82
N VAL A 109 -26.05 3.31 -3.96
CA VAL A 109 -25.47 3.81 -5.21
C VAL A 109 -25.41 2.67 -6.23
N PRO A 110 -25.91 2.86 -7.48
CA PRO A 110 -25.78 1.86 -8.53
C PRO A 110 -24.32 1.41 -8.69
N LEU A 111 -24.13 0.09 -8.69
CA LEU A 111 -22.80 -0.52 -8.66
C LEU A 111 -21.97 -0.15 -9.89
N TYR A 112 -22.55 -0.28 -11.09
CA TYR A 112 -21.85 0.04 -12.33
C TYR A 112 -21.99 1.53 -12.66
N GLU A 113 -20.91 2.13 -13.16
CA GLU A 113 -20.88 3.52 -13.60
C GLU A 113 -21.99 3.83 -14.63
N LYS A 114 -22.21 2.91 -15.57
CA LYS A 114 -23.20 3.06 -16.66
C LYS A 114 -24.64 3.16 -16.17
N ASP A 115 -24.93 2.68 -14.96
CA ASP A 115 -26.27 2.66 -14.37
C ASP A 115 -26.54 3.93 -13.53
N ARG A 116 -25.58 4.86 -13.46
CA ARG A 116 -25.69 6.12 -12.72
C ARG A 116 -26.14 7.27 -13.63
N ASP A 117 -26.99 8.13 -13.07
CA ASP A 117 -27.50 9.35 -13.71
C ASP A 117 -27.14 10.62 -12.91
N ASN A 118 -27.72 11.77 -13.26
CA ASN A 118 -27.48 13.05 -12.59
C ASN A 118 -27.90 13.09 -11.10
N ASN A 119 -28.68 12.12 -10.62
CA ASN A 119 -29.11 12.04 -9.22
C ASN A 119 -28.13 11.25 -8.35
N HIS A 120 -27.11 10.64 -8.96
CA HIS A 120 -26.14 9.79 -8.27
C HIS A 120 -24.79 10.50 -8.09
N PRO A 121 -24.04 10.15 -7.02
CA PRO A 121 -22.72 10.72 -6.78
C PRO A 121 -21.74 10.43 -7.92
N ILE A 122 -20.78 11.33 -8.12
CA ILE A 122 -19.58 11.03 -8.90
C ILE A 122 -18.63 10.23 -8.01
N VAL A 123 -18.38 8.99 -8.40
CA VAL A 123 -17.46 8.05 -7.76
C VAL A 123 -16.10 8.16 -8.41
N ILE A 124 -15.12 8.61 -7.63
CA ILE A 124 -13.73 8.68 -8.02
C ILE A 124 -12.88 7.72 -7.21
N ALA A 125 -11.78 7.24 -7.78
CA ALA A 125 -10.82 6.40 -7.07
C ALA A 125 -9.37 6.80 -7.34
N GLY A 126 -8.53 6.66 -6.34
CA GLY A 126 -7.08 6.80 -6.43
C GLY A 126 -6.36 5.82 -5.51
N GLY A 127 -5.06 6.00 -5.35
CA GLY A 127 -4.21 5.15 -4.51
C GLY A 127 -3.34 4.16 -5.30
N PRO A 128 -2.39 3.48 -4.64
CA PRO A 128 -1.38 2.64 -5.29
C PRO A 128 -1.95 1.57 -6.23
N CYS A 129 -3.06 0.92 -5.84
CA CYS A 129 -3.72 -0.08 -6.67
C CYS A 129 -4.29 0.51 -7.96
N ILE A 130 -4.85 1.72 -7.89
CA ILE A 130 -5.42 2.42 -9.04
C ILE A 130 -4.32 2.91 -9.98
N ILE A 131 -3.20 3.41 -9.43
CA ILE A 131 -2.03 3.83 -10.21
C ILE A 131 -1.44 2.65 -11.00
N SER A 132 -1.42 1.46 -10.41
CA SER A 132 -0.79 0.28 -11.02
C SER A 132 -1.71 -0.45 -12.01
N ASN A 133 -2.94 -0.78 -11.60
CA ASN A 133 -3.92 -1.42 -12.46
C ASN A 133 -5.36 -0.99 -12.09
N PRO A 134 -5.94 -0.01 -12.79
CA PRO A 134 -7.29 0.49 -12.54
C PRO A 134 -8.36 -0.42 -13.15
N VAL A 135 -8.01 -1.30 -14.09
CA VAL A 135 -8.98 -2.02 -14.94
C VAL A 135 -9.95 -2.92 -14.16
N PRO A 136 -9.54 -3.65 -13.10
CA PRO A 136 -10.47 -4.48 -12.32
C PRO A 136 -11.62 -3.72 -11.66
N LEU A 137 -11.43 -2.42 -11.39
CA LEU A 137 -12.43 -1.55 -10.76
C LEU A 137 -13.10 -0.59 -11.76
N SER A 138 -12.59 -0.46 -12.99
CA SER A 138 -13.06 0.57 -13.93
C SER A 138 -14.54 0.50 -14.26
N PRO A 139 -15.23 -0.67 -14.28
CA PRO A 139 -16.68 -0.69 -14.49
C PRO A 139 -17.50 -0.10 -13.34
N PHE A 140 -16.91 0.14 -12.16
CA PHE A 140 -17.58 0.65 -10.97
C PHE A 140 -17.24 2.10 -10.64
N ILE A 141 -16.25 2.69 -11.30
CA ILE A 141 -15.69 4.00 -10.93
C ILE A 141 -15.84 4.96 -12.12
N ASP A 142 -16.28 6.18 -11.85
CA ASP A 142 -16.53 7.17 -12.90
C ASP A 142 -15.24 7.84 -13.36
N CYS A 143 -14.33 8.17 -12.43
CA CYS A 143 -13.03 8.75 -12.74
C CYS A 143 -11.93 8.21 -11.83
N MET A 144 -10.85 7.72 -12.43
CA MET A 144 -9.72 7.09 -11.73
C MET A 144 -8.48 7.98 -11.85
N CYS A 145 -7.94 8.40 -10.71
CA CYS A 145 -6.80 9.31 -10.61
C CYS A 145 -5.50 8.51 -10.69
N ILE A 146 -4.76 8.66 -11.80
CA ILE A 146 -3.46 8.06 -12.04
C ILE A 146 -2.38 9.05 -11.61
N GLY A 147 -2.00 9.00 -10.34
CA GLY A 147 -1.00 9.91 -9.79
C GLY A 147 -1.11 10.16 -8.30
N GLU A 148 -0.36 11.17 -7.87
CA GLU A 148 -0.36 11.70 -6.51
C GLU A 148 -1.31 12.89 -6.41
N ALA A 149 -2.12 12.92 -5.35
CA ALA A 149 -3.26 13.82 -5.23
C ALA A 149 -2.86 15.30 -5.30
N GLU A 150 -1.70 15.67 -4.79
CA GLU A 150 -1.24 17.06 -4.75
C GLU A 150 -1.07 17.67 -6.16
N ALA A 151 -0.77 16.85 -7.17
CA ALA A 151 -0.67 17.30 -8.55
C ALA A 151 -2.03 17.35 -9.28
N LEU A 152 -3.05 16.67 -8.75
CA LEU A 152 -4.32 16.43 -9.44
C LEU A 152 -5.50 17.19 -8.83
N ILE A 153 -5.47 17.42 -7.51
CA ILE A 153 -6.68 17.76 -6.74
C ILE A 153 -7.28 19.10 -7.15
N HIS A 154 -6.46 20.11 -7.43
CA HIS A 154 -6.95 21.43 -7.85
C HIS A 154 -7.72 21.37 -9.18
N LEU A 155 -7.23 20.59 -10.15
CA LEU A 155 -7.90 20.39 -11.45
C LEU A 155 -9.22 19.65 -11.27
N LEU A 156 -9.21 18.59 -10.46
CA LEU A 156 -10.38 17.79 -10.15
C LEU A 156 -11.46 18.62 -9.45
N LEU A 157 -11.10 19.39 -8.42
CA LEU A 157 -12.04 20.22 -7.67
C LEU A 157 -12.64 21.33 -8.54
N ASN A 158 -11.87 21.93 -9.45
CA ASN A 158 -12.40 22.96 -10.36
C ASN A 158 -13.57 22.44 -11.21
N VAL A 159 -13.50 21.19 -11.68
CA VAL A 159 -14.59 20.57 -12.45
C VAL A 159 -15.74 20.13 -11.55
N LEU A 160 -15.43 19.48 -10.42
CA LEU A 160 -16.48 18.91 -9.56
C LEU A 160 -17.34 19.98 -8.87
N LYS A 161 -16.76 21.15 -8.55
CA LYS A 161 -17.45 22.27 -7.91
C LYS A 161 -18.38 23.04 -8.85
N ASP A 162 -18.21 22.91 -10.17
CA ASP A 162 -19.07 23.61 -11.12
C ASP A 162 -20.50 23.07 -11.04
N ARG A 163 -21.43 23.92 -10.58
CA ARG A 163 -22.85 23.55 -10.44
C ARG A 163 -23.62 23.69 -11.75
N GLY A 164 -23.05 24.36 -12.75
CA GLY A 164 -23.66 24.53 -14.07
C GLY A 164 -23.50 23.30 -14.97
N LEU A 165 -22.53 22.43 -14.66
CA LEU A 165 -22.27 21.21 -15.42
C LEU A 165 -23.14 20.05 -14.93
N SER A 166 -23.75 19.35 -15.89
CA SER A 166 -24.31 18.01 -15.68
C SER A 166 -23.22 17.01 -15.34
N ARG A 167 -23.63 15.81 -14.87
CA ARG A 167 -22.70 14.71 -14.61
C ARG A 167 -21.86 14.37 -15.85
N ASP A 168 -22.50 14.23 -17.00
CA ASP A 168 -21.85 13.83 -18.24
C ASP A 168 -20.81 14.88 -18.67
N GLU A 169 -21.17 16.17 -18.61
CA GLU A 169 -20.23 17.28 -18.90
C GLU A 169 -19.05 17.30 -17.92
N LYS A 170 -19.26 17.01 -16.63
CA LYS A 170 -18.17 16.87 -15.65
C LYS A 170 -17.25 15.71 -16.01
N LEU A 171 -17.80 14.55 -16.34
CA LEU A 171 -16.99 13.38 -16.71
C LEU A 171 -16.22 13.60 -18.01
N GLU A 172 -16.81 14.29 -18.99
CA GLU A 172 -16.13 14.67 -20.23
C GLU A 172 -14.99 15.68 -19.96
N ALA A 173 -15.23 16.67 -19.08
CA ALA A 173 -14.21 17.63 -18.67
C ALA A 173 -13.07 16.96 -17.90
N LEU A 174 -13.39 16.04 -16.97
CA LEU A 174 -12.40 15.24 -16.24
C LEU A 174 -11.56 14.38 -17.19
N ALA A 175 -12.15 13.78 -18.22
CA ALA A 175 -11.45 12.95 -19.20
C ALA A 175 -10.38 13.72 -20.00
N LYS A 176 -10.48 15.05 -20.07
CA LYS A 176 -9.51 15.94 -20.74
C LYS A 176 -8.35 16.35 -19.83
N LEU A 177 -8.45 16.10 -18.52
CA LEU A 177 -7.41 16.45 -17.56
C LEU A 177 -6.27 15.41 -17.56
N PRO A 178 -5.01 15.86 -17.36
CA PRO A 178 -3.88 14.95 -17.27
C PRO A 178 -4.02 14.02 -16.05
N GLY A 179 -3.69 12.74 -16.23
CA GLY A 179 -3.74 11.72 -15.17
C GLY A 179 -5.14 11.23 -14.81
N MET A 180 -6.19 11.63 -15.53
CA MET A 180 -7.55 11.14 -15.30
C MET A 180 -7.90 10.03 -16.28
N TYR A 181 -8.25 8.86 -15.74
CA TYR A 181 -8.83 7.76 -16.49
C TYR A 181 -10.34 7.72 -16.25
N VAL A 182 -11.11 8.14 -17.26
CA VAL A 182 -12.58 8.13 -17.25
C VAL A 182 -13.05 7.03 -18.20
N PRO A 183 -13.51 5.86 -17.69
CA PRO A 183 -13.76 4.68 -18.52
C PRO A 183 -14.73 4.91 -19.68
N ARG A 184 -15.79 5.69 -19.46
CA ARG A 184 -16.80 6.04 -20.48
C ARG A 184 -16.24 6.80 -21.68
N TYR A 185 -15.27 7.68 -21.48
CA TYR A 185 -14.69 8.54 -22.54
C TYR A 185 -13.33 8.07 -23.03
N TYR A 186 -12.84 6.94 -22.51
CA TYR A 186 -11.54 6.42 -22.90
C TYR A 186 -11.59 5.82 -24.31
N ASN A 187 -10.77 6.36 -25.21
CA ASN A 187 -10.74 6.00 -26.63
C ASN A 187 -9.41 5.39 -27.11
N GLY A 188 -8.57 4.88 -26.18
CA GLY A 188 -7.34 4.15 -26.53
C GLY A 188 -6.02 4.95 -26.45
N GLY A 189 -5.97 6.04 -25.69
CA GLY A 189 -4.76 6.86 -25.49
C GLY A 189 -3.88 6.44 -24.29
N LYS A 190 -2.69 7.01 -24.18
CA LYS A 190 -1.86 6.88 -22.97
C LYS A 190 -2.34 7.83 -21.88
N ILE A 191 -2.32 7.37 -20.63
CA ILE A 191 -2.62 8.20 -19.45
C ILE A 191 -1.36 8.28 -18.59
N SER A 192 -0.72 9.44 -18.62
CA SER A 192 0.51 9.68 -17.88
C SER A 192 0.24 10.03 -16.43
N ARG A 193 0.97 9.35 -15.54
CA ARG A 193 0.94 9.58 -14.10
C ARG A 193 1.32 11.02 -13.76
N GLN A 194 0.50 11.69 -12.95
CA GLN A 194 0.81 13.03 -12.43
C GLN A 194 1.38 12.95 -11.01
N TYR A 195 2.36 13.79 -10.70
CA TYR A 195 2.97 13.84 -9.37
C TYR A 195 3.71 15.16 -9.16
N PRO A 196 3.86 15.64 -7.91
CA PRO A 196 4.65 16.82 -7.62
C PRO A 196 6.13 16.56 -7.89
N LYS A 197 6.79 17.49 -8.59
CA LYS A 197 8.23 17.36 -8.93
C LYS A 197 9.15 17.48 -7.71
N SER A 198 8.69 18.18 -6.68
CA SER A 198 9.37 18.37 -5.40
C SER A 198 8.39 18.10 -4.26
N LEU A 199 8.89 17.61 -3.12
CA LEU A 199 8.07 17.41 -1.93
C LEU A 199 8.05 18.61 -0.97
N HIS A 200 8.88 19.64 -1.24
CA HIS A 200 9.06 20.81 -0.37
C HIS A 200 7.73 21.49 0.03
N ASP A 201 6.83 21.69 -0.94
CA ASP A 201 5.57 22.42 -0.73
C ASP A 201 4.39 21.49 -0.39
N VAL A 202 4.65 20.20 -0.18
CA VAL A 202 3.61 19.17 0.07
C VAL A 202 3.95 18.33 1.30
N PRO A 203 4.18 18.93 2.48
CA PRO A 203 4.50 18.19 3.69
C PRO A 203 3.35 17.23 4.07
N ALA A 204 3.70 15.98 4.35
CA ALA A 204 2.76 14.95 4.76
C ALA A 204 3.09 14.45 6.17
N SER A 205 2.14 14.61 7.09
CA SER A 205 2.24 14.21 8.50
C SER A 205 0.86 13.88 9.07
N SER A 206 0.82 13.27 10.25
CA SER A 206 -0.43 12.90 10.93
C SER A 206 -1.42 14.06 11.01
N ALA A 207 -2.57 13.92 10.34
CA ALA A 207 -3.66 14.89 10.35
C ALA A 207 -4.63 14.66 11.51
N VAL A 208 -4.87 13.40 11.84
CA VAL A 208 -5.74 13.00 12.93
C VAL A 208 -4.98 12.03 13.81
N LEU A 209 -5.00 12.30 15.11
CA LEU A 209 -4.32 11.53 16.13
C LEU A 209 -5.35 10.77 16.96
N THR A 210 -5.18 9.46 17.08
CA THR A 210 -6.07 8.56 17.82
C THR A 210 -5.26 7.40 18.40
N SER A 211 -5.69 6.84 19.53
CA SER A 211 -5.13 5.60 20.06
C SER A 211 -5.76 4.34 19.46
N GLU A 212 -6.85 4.49 18.70
CA GLU A 212 -7.63 3.38 18.13
C GLU A 212 -7.05 2.93 16.77
N THR A 213 -5.72 2.76 16.69
CA THR A 213 -4.97 2.43 15.48
C THR A 213 -3.60 1.83 15.82
N GLU A 214 -3.01 1.04 14.92
CA GLU A 214 -1.72 0.33 15.15
C GLU A 214 -0.56 1.28 15.46
N LEU A 215 -0.58 2.48 14.87
CA LEU A 215 0.48 3.49 15.02
C LEU A 215 0.07 4.66 15.93
N GLY A 216 -0.92 4.46 16.82
CA GLY A 216 -1.57 5.54 17.55
C GLY A 216 -0.70 6.30 18.56
N ASP A 217 0.43 5.71 18.96
CA ASP A 217 1.42 6.33 19.84
C ASP A 217 2.47 7.17 19.09
N LEU A 218 2.45 7.15 17.76
CA LEU A 218 3.37 7.88 16.89
C LEU A 218 2.72 9.14 16.31
N TYR A 219 3.52 10.19 16.14
CA TYR A 219 3.24 11.23 15.16
C TYR A 219 3.98 10.89 13.87
N LEU A 220 3.24 10.61 12.80
CA LEU A 220 3.79 10.13 11.53
C LEU A 220 4.25 11.30 10.66
N ILE A 221 5.39 11.15 10.01
CA ILE A 221 5.97 12.14 9.08
C ILE A 221 6.49 11.38 7.86
N GLU A 222 6.07 11.80 6.67
CA GLU A 222 6.60 11.28 5.42
C GLU A 222 8.04 11.78 5.20
N VAL A 223 8.95 10.87 4.89
CA VAL A 223 10.36 11.18 4.63
C VAL A 223 10.62 11.29 3.13
N GLU A 224 9.98 10.42 2.34
CA GLU A 224 10.23 10.30 0.91
C GLU A 224 9.09 9.59 0.18
N ARG A 225 9.05 9.76 -1.15
CA ARG A 225 8.21 9.00 -2.07
C ARG A 225 9.06 8.34 -3.15
N GLY A 226 8.74 7.08 -3.46
CA GLY A 226 9.48 6.29 -4.45
C GLY A 226 10.68 5.54 -3.87
N CYS A 227 11.33 4.73 -4.71
CA CYS A 227 12.47 3.90 -4.33
C CYS A 227 13.39 3.67 -5.54
N GLY A 228 14.70 3.90 -5.38
CA GLY A 228 15.67 3.85 -6.48
C GLY A 228 16.28 2.47 -6.79
N TRP A 229 15.92 1.42 -6.04
CA TRP A 229 16.65 0.14 -6.09
C TRP A 229 16.21 -0.81 -7.20
N GLY A 230 14.96 -0.68 -7.66
CA GLY A 230 14.46 -1.44 -8.81
C GLY A 230 14.33 -2.95 -8.58
N CYS A 231 13.93 -3.40 -7.38
CA CYS A 231 13.59 -4.81 -7.16
C CYS A 231 12.48 -5.25 -8.12
N ARG A 232 12.66 -6.37 -8.83
CA ARG A 232 11.85 -6.75 -10.01
C ARG A 232 10.39 -7.12 -9.72
N PHE A 233 10.07 -7.37 -8.45
CA PHE A 233 8.71 -7.65 -7.96
C PHE A 233 8.02 -6.41 -7.35
N CYS A 234 8.78 -5.35 -7.07
CA CYS A 234 8.30 -4.25 -6.23
C CYS A 234 7.71 -3.13 -7.08
N MET A 235 6.42 -2.85 -6.87
CA MET A 235 5.67 -1.80 -7.56
C MET A 235 6.20 -0.39 -7.27
N VAL A 236 6.81 -0.15 -6.09
CA VAL A 236 7.24 1.20 -5.69
C VAL A 236 8.24 1.81 -6.67
N GLY A 237 9.16 1.00 -7.18
CA GLY A 237 10.21 1.44 -8.10
C GLY A 237 9.72 1.86 -9.48
N SER A 238 8.47 1.54 -9.84
CA SER A 238 7.84 1.99 -11.08
C SER A 238 6.71 2.97 -10.82
N ALA A 239 5.73 2.61 -10.00
CA ALA A 239 4.52 3.41 -9.76
C ALA A 239 4.79 4.76 -9.06
N PHE A 240 5.91 4.91 -8.35
CA PHE A 240 6.27 6.13 -7.61
C PHE A 240 7.63 6.73 -8.04
N SER A 241 8.20 6.28 -9.16
CA SER A 241 9.46 6.80 -9.69
C SER A 241 9.27 8.19 -10.33
N PRO A 242 10.21 9.14 -10.16
CA PRO A 242 11.51 9.03 -9.48
C PRO A 242 11.39 9.16 -7.95
N ILE A 243 12.43 8.73 -7.22
CA ILE A 243 12.51 8.98 -5.78
C ILE A 243 12.60 10.48 -5.48
N ARG A 244 11.89 10.94 -4.46
CA ARG A 244 11.89 12.33 -3.98
C ARG A 244 11.89 12.32 -2.45
N PHE A 245 12.72 13.17 -1.85
CA PHE A 245 12.86 13.30 -0.40
C PHE A 245 12.28 14.63 0.07
N HIS A 246 11.69 14.66 1.27
CA HIS A 246 11.49 15.89 2.03
C HIS A 246 12.84 16.41 2.53
N SER A 247 13.01 17.70 2.80
CA SER A 247 14.28 18.18 3.36
C SER A 247 14.39 17.84 4.85
N ALA A 248 15.62 17.77 5.38
CA ALA A 248 15.82 17.58 6.81
C ALA A 248 15.14 18.69 7.63
N GLU A 249 15.22 19.95 7.18
CA GLU A 249 14.59 21.08 7.88
C GLU A 249 13.08 20.89 7.97
N ASN A 250 12.44 20.47 6.87
CA ASN A 250 11.01 20.22 6.81
C ASN A 250 10.59 19.10 7.77
N ILE A 251 11.32 17.98 7.78
CA ILE A 251 11.04 16.85 8.67
C ILE A 251 11.23 17.25 10.14
N ILE A 252 12.30 17.98 10.45
CA ILE A 252 12.61 18.45 11.81
C ILE A 252 11.55 19.45 12.29
N GLU A 253 11.07 20.36 11.44
CA GLU A 253 9.98 21.28 11.80
C GLU A 253 8.67 20.53 12.07
N GLN A 254 8.33 19.54 11.24
CA GLN A 254 7.17 18.68 11.47
C GLN A 254 7.32 17.87 12.75
N ALA A 255 8.52 17.39 13.07
CA ALA A 255 8.79 16.69 14.33
C ALA A 255 8.56 17.60 15.53
N LYS A 256 9.07 18.84 15.52
CA LYS A 256 8.84 19.82 16.60
C LYS A 256 7.34 20.01 16.87
N LYS A 257 6.53 20.18 15.82
CA LYS A 257 5.07 20.30 15.93
C LYS A 257 4.45 19.00 16.46
N GLY A 258 4.89 17.85 15.96
CA GLY A 258 4.41 16.54 16.40
C GLY A 258 4.66 16.25 17.88
N LEU A 259 5.75 16.78 18.43
CA LEU A 259 6.12 16.60 19.84
C LEU A 259 5.23 17.34 20.84
N GLU A 260 4.42 18.31 20.37
CA GLU A 260 3.34 18.89 21.17
C GLU A 260 2.23 17.87 21.48
N TYR A 261 2.12 16.80 20.67
CA TYR A 261 1.03 15.84 20.72
C TYR A 261 1.45 14.41 21.09
N ARG A 262 2.66 13.99 20.72
CA ARG A 262 3.17 12.63 20.93
C ARG A 262 4.63 12.67 21.35
N LYS A 263 5.09 11.67 22.10
CA LYS A 263 6.50 11.55 22.53
C LYS A 263 7.37 10.80 21.52
N ARG A 264 6.76 10.20 20.50
CA ARG A 264 7.42 9.37 19.50
C ARG A 264 7.08 9.84 18.10
N ILE A 265 8.11 9.95 17.26
CA ILE A 265 8.00 10.30 15.84
C ILE A 265 8.13 9.03 15.00
N GLY A 266 7.18 8.81 14.12
CA GLY A 266 7.22 7.75 13.12
C GLY A 266 7.66 8.31 11.77
N LEU A 267 8.87 7.99 11.33
CA LEU A 267 9.38 8.34 10.01
C LEU A 267 8.89 7.30 8.99
N VAL A 268 8.13 7.75 8.01
CA VAL A 268 7.41 6.90 7.05
C VAL A 268 7.95 7.11 5.64
N GLY A 269 8.33 6.02 4.99
CA GLY A 269 8.81 6.00 3.61
C GLY A 269 9.13 4.58 3.13
N PRO A 270 9.23 4.35 1.81
CA PRO A 270 9.60 3.04 1.28
C PRO A 270 11.02 2.57 1.66
N VAL A 271 11.93 3.49 1.94
CA VAL A 271 13.37 3.27 2.10
C VAL A 271 14.01 4.37 2.99
N VAL A 272 13.38 4.70 4.13
CA VAL A 272 13.72 5.86 5.00
C VAL A 272 15.21 6.00 5.29
N SER A 273 15.91 4.88 5.45
CA SER A 273 17.35 4.84 5.72
C SER A 273 18.22 5.44 4.61
N ASP A 274 17.70 5.60 3.39
CA ASP A 274 18.45 6.13 2.24
C ASP A 274 18.32 7.66 2.10
N HIS A 275 17.55 8.30 2.99
CA HIS A 275 17.46 9.74 3.02
C HIS A 275 18.88 10.35 3.14
N PRO A 276 19.30 11.27 2.25
CA PRO A 276 20.67 11.79 2.22
C PRO A 276 21.15 12.42 3.55
N GLN A 277 20.21 12.95 4.33
CA GLN A 277 20.44 13.59 5.63
C GLN A 277 19.84 12.77 6.80
N ILE A 278 19.75 11.43 6.69
CA ILE A 278 19.08 10.62 7.71
C ILE A 278 19.70 10.76 9.11
N GLU A 279 21.03 10.86 9.21
CA GLU A 279 21.72 10.99 10.50
C GLU A 279 21.45 12.35 11.16
N GLU A 280 21.34 13.41 10.36
CA GLU A 280 20.96 14.76 10.82
C GLU A 280 19.53 14.75 11.39
N ILE A 281 18.58 14.18 10.65
CA ILE A 281 17.18 14.06 11.07
C ILE A 281 17.07 13.30 12.38
N ILE A 282 17.72 12.14 12.48
CA ILE A 282 17.68 11.30 13.68
C ILE A 282 18.38 11.98 14.86
N GLY A 283 19.52 12.64 14.62
CA GLY A 283 20.23 13.43 15.63
C GLY A 283 19.34 14.51 16.22
N ALA A 284 18.74 15.34 15.37
CA ALA A 284 17.87 16.43 15.79
C ALA A 284 16.64 15.94 16.56
N ILE A 285 15.97 14.89 16.10
CA ILE A 285 14.79 14.34 16.81
C ILE A 285 15.19 13.78 18.19
N ARG A 286 16.36 13.13 18.30
CA ARG A 286 16.88 12.63 19.58
C ARG A 286 17.27 13.77 20.54
N GLU A 287 17.87 14.85 20.03
CA GLU A 287 18.21 16.03 20.84
C GLU A 287 16.96 16.70 21.43
N MET A 288 15.81 16.59 20.75
CA MET A 288 14.50 17.02 21.28
C MET A 288 13.93 16.07 22.36
N GLY A 289 14.62 14.98 22.69
CA GLY A 289 14.19 14.00 23.68
C GLY A 289 13.08 13.05 23.19
N ALA A 290 12.88 12.93 21.87
CA ALA A 290 11.82 12.13 21.29
C ALA A 290 12.25 10.69 20.97
N GLY A 291 11.31 9.76 21.10
CA GLY A 291 11.47 8.41 20.55
C GLY A 291 11.28 8.39 19.03
N ILE A 292 11.93 7.48 18.33
CA ILE A 292 11.92 7.31 16.88
C ILE A 292 11.43 5.91 16.53
N SER A 293 10.58 5.84 15.52
CA SER A 293 10.20 4.63 14.80
C SER A 293 10.39 4.88 13.31
N ILE A 294 10.84 3.87 12.55
CA ILE A 294 10.98 3.97 11.09
C ILE A 294 10.21 2.84 10.42
N SER A 295 9.52 3.14 9.31
CA SER A 295 8.70 2.15 8.60
C SER A 295 9.53 1.16 7.76
N SER A 296 10.71 1.57 7.30
CA SER A 296 11.55 0.77 6.41
C SER A 296 13.03 1.08 6.64
N MET A 297 13.84 0.02 6.74
CA MET A 297 15.29 0.11 6.92
C MET A 297 15.97 -0.89 5.99
N ARG A 298 16.99 -0.43 5.25
CA ARG A 298 17.79 -1.34 4.44
C ARG A 298 18.80 -2.11 5.26
N ILE A 299 19.13 -3.31 4.78
CA ILE A 299 20.28 -4.10 5.25
C ILE A 299 21.60 -3.45 4.81
N LYS A 300 21.62 -2.82 3.63
CA LYS A 300 22.79 -2.18 3.04
C LYS A 300 22.43 -0.82 2.43
N PRO A 301 22.98 0.28 2.96
CA PRO A 301 23.70 0.38 4.25
C PRO A 301 22.75 0.23 5.46
N LEU A 302 23.23 -0.38 6.54
CA LEU A 302 22.61 -0.31 7.86
C LEU A 302 23.44 0.64 8.74
N TYR A 303 22.93 1.86 8.93
CA TYR A 303 23.55 2.89 9.75
C TYR A 303 23.40 2.58 11.24
N GLU A 304 24.50 2.66 11.98
CA GLU A 304 24.52 2.41 13.41
C GLU A 304 23.72 3.47 14.18
N SER A 305 23.80 4.73 13.75
CA SER A 305 23.03 5.85 14.29
C SER A 305 21.52 5.60 14.25
N VAL A 306 21.02 5.07 13.12
CA VAL A 306 19.62 4.68 12.93
C VAL A 306 19.24 3.53 13.87
N LEU A 307 20.03 2.46 13.89
CA LEU A 307 19.77 1.28 14.71
C LEU A 307 19.73 1.64 16.21
N LYS A 308 20.74 2.39 16.67
CA LYS A 308 20.83 2.90 18.04
C LYS A 308 19.61 3.72 18.43
N ALA A 309 19.22 4.67 17.57
CA ALA A 309 18.07 5.53 17.80
C ALA A 309 16.78 4.73 18.01
N ILE A 310 16.53 3.72 17.17
CA ILE A 310 15.34 2.87 17.25
C ILE A 310 15.32 2.07 18.56
N VAL A 311 16.45 1.46 18.94
CA VAL A 311 16.55 0.66 20.16
C VAL A 311 16.41 1.52 21.42
N GLU A 312 17.09 2.67 21.48
CA GLU A 312 16.96 3.63 22.60
C GLU A 312 15.54 4.18 22.74
N SER A 313 14.79 4.21 21.63
CA SER A 313 13.37 4.58 21.61
C SER A 313 12.42 3.46 22.06
N GLY A 314 12.96 2.37 22.62
CA GLY A 314 12.22 1.27 23.22
C GLY A 314 11.90 0.12 22.25
N ALA A 315 12.40 0.14 21.02
CA ALA A 315 12.16 -0.96 20.10
C ALA A 315 12.83 -2.25 20.58
N GLN A 316 12.01 -3.26 20.84
CA GLN A 316 12.48 -4.60 21.21
C GLN A 316 12.67 -5.52 20.00
N THR A 317 12.21 -5.09 18.82
CA THR A 317 12.26 -5.86 17.58
C THR A 317 13.00 -5.07 16.51
N ILE A 318 13.97 -5.71 15.85
CA ILE A 318 14.61 -5.20 14.64
C ILE A 318 14.20 -6.08 13.47
N THR A 319 13.79 -5.44 12.38
CA THR A 319 13.33 -6.11 11.17
C THR A 319 14.38 -5.97 10.07
N LEU A 320 14.77 -7.08 9.45
CA LEU A 320 15.61 -7.11 8.25
C LEU A 320 14.88 -7.88 7.14
N ALA A 321 15.06 -7.48 5.89
CA ALA A 321 14.41 -8.10 4.74
C ALA A 321 15.43 -8.69 3.74
N PRO A 322 15.90 -9.94 3.97
CA PRO A 322 16.67 -10.69 2.99
C PRO A 322 15.91 -10.97 1.68
N GLU A 323 14.58 -11.10 1.76
CA GLU A 323 13.62 -11.50 0.71
C GLU A 323 13.80 -12.92 0.16
N ALA A 324 15.02 -13.39 -0.04
CA ALA A 324 15.30 -14.73 -0.53
C ALA A 324 16.45 -15.39 0.24
N GLY A 325 16.41 -16.72 0.33
CA GLY A 325 17.42 -17.53 1.02
C GLY A 325 18.75 -17.56 0.26
N SER A 326 18.70 -17.87 -1.03
CA SER A 326 19.90 -18.02 -1.87
C SER A 326 20.40 -16.71 -2.46
N GLN A 327 21.71 -16.63 -2.72
CA GLN A 327 22.30 -15.50 -3.44
C GLN A 327 21.77 -15.40 -4.87
N ARG A 328 21.54 -16.56 -5.50
CA ARG A 328 20.99 -16.64 -6.85
C ARG A 328 19.62 -15.97 -6.91
N LEU A 329 18.69 -16.31 -6.02
CA LEU A 329 17.36 -15.69 -6.02
C LEU A 329 17.39 -14.21 -5.66
N ARG A 330 18.26 -13.78 -4.74
CA ARG A 330 18.46 -12.34 -4.49
C ARG A 330 18.89 -11.61 -5.77
N SER A 331 19.76 -12.21 -6.58
CA SER A 331 20.13 -11.67 -7.90
C SER A 331 18.97 -11.69 -8.90
N VAL A 332 18.18 -12.78 -8.95
CA VAL A 332 16.98 -12.91 -9.81
C VAL A 332 15.97 -11.82 -9.52
N ILE A 333 15.73 -11.48 -8.25
CA ILE A 333 14.78 -10.41 -7.88
C ILE A 333 15.40 -9.00 -7.88
N ASN A 334 16.68 -8.87 -8.24
CA ASN A 334 17.48 -7.64 -8.15
C ASN A 334 17.50 -7.04 -6.73
N LYS A 335 17.58 -7.88 -5.70
CA LYS A 335 17.87 -7.45 -4.34
C LYS A 335 19.39 -7.32 -4.21
N ARG A 336 19.88 -6.07 -4.22
CA ARG A 336 21.31 -5.73 -4.20
C ARG A 336 21.94 -5.87 -2.81
N ILE A 337 21.85 -7.07 -2.25
CA ILE A 337 22.50 -7.48 -1.00
C ILE A 337 23.05 -8.90 -1.18
N ASP A 338 24.18 -9.18 -0.55
CA ASP A 338 24.73 -10.53 -0.46
C ASP A 338 24.55 -11.16 0.93
N GLU A 339 24.98 -12.42 1.09
CA GLU A 339 24.92 -13.10 2.39
C GLU A 339 25.76 -12.37 3.45
N VAL A 340 26.93 -11.84 3.07
CA VAL A 340 27.84 -11.14 3.98
C VAL A 340 27.18 -9.86 4.51
N ASP A 341 26.49 -9.12 3.66
CA ASP A 341 25.70 -7.95 4.04
C ASP A 341 24.64 -8.30 5.10
N ILE A 342 23.96 -9.44 4.94
CA ILE A 342 22.95 -9.92 5.89
C ILE A 342 23.63 -10.30 7.21
N MET A 343 24.71 -11.06 7.18
CA MET A 343 25.44 -11.46 8.40
C MET A 343 25.97 -10.24 9.16
N ASN A 344 26.54 -9.25 8.46
CA ASN A 344 27.02 -8.01 9.06
C ASN A 344 25.88 -7.20 9.68
N ALA A 345 24.71 -7.14 9.04
CA ALA A 345 23.54 -6.46 9.60
C ALA A 345 23.02 -7.15 10.88
N VAL A 346 23.03 -8.48 10.91
CA VAL A 346 22.68 -9.26 12.10
C VAL A 346 23.69 -9.06 13.21
N ASP A 347 24.99 -9.07 12.88
CA ASP A 347 26.07 -8.86 13.85
C ASP A 347 25.98 -7.49 14.53
N LYS A 348 25.70 -6.44 13.74
CA LYS A 348 25.41 -5.09 14.24
C LYS A 348 24.16 -5.05 15.13
N ALA A 349 23.06 -5.65 14.67
CA ALA A 349 21.83 -5.72 15.46
C ALA A 349 22.03 -6.45 16.80
N ALA A 350 22.93 -7.43 16.83
CA ALA A 350 23.27 -8.21 18.02
C ALA A 350 24.10 -7.44 19.07
N GLU A 351 24.61 -6.25 18.75
CA GLU A 351 25.30 -5.37 19.72
C GLU A 351 24.31 -4.67 20.66
N TYR A 352 23.02 -4.71 20.33
CA TYR A 352 21.95 -4.06 21.06
C TYR A 352 21.08 -5.09 21.81
N PRO A 353 20.44 -4.70 22.93
CA PRO A 353 19.63 -5.61 23.77
C PRO A 353 18.24 -5.91 23.16
N ILE A 354 18.20 -6.27 21.88
CA ILE A 354 16.97 -6.60 21.15
C ILE A 354 16.43 -7.97 21.60
N LYS A 355 15.10 -8.11 21.64
CA LYS A 355 14.43 -9.36 22.03
C LYS A 355 14.10 -10.24 20.83
N ILE A 356 13.79 -9.61 19.70
CA ILE A 356 13.36 -10.31 18.49
C ILE A 356 14.10 -9.73 17.27
N LEU A 357 14.74 -10.60 16.50
CA LEU A 357 15.16 -10.30 15.14
C LEU A 357 14.09 -10.85 14.19
N LYS A 358 13.41 -9.96 13.48
CA LYS A 358 12.38 -10.34 12.49
C LYS A 358 12.99 -10.38 11.09
N LEU A 359 12.83 -11.48 10.37
CA LEU A 359 13.30 -11.62 8.99
C LEU A 359 12.13 -11.79 8.01
N TYR A 360 12.14 -11.06 6.90
CA TYR A 360 11.14 -11.18 5.84
C TYR A 360 11.68 -11.97 4.65
N PHE A 361 10.90 -12.96 4.22
CA PHE A 361 11.18 -13.80 3.06
C PHE A 361 9.96 -13.88 2.14
N MET A 362 10.23 -14.03 0.86
CA MET A 362 9.25 -14.39 -0.16
C MET A 362 9.47 -15.85 -0.58
N ILE A 363 8.38 -16.51 -0.99
CA ILE A 363 8.42 -17.83 -1.63
C ILE A 363 7.56 -17.85 -2.89
N GLY A 364 7.79 -18.80 -3.78
CA GLY A 364 7.13 -18.90 -5.07
C GLY A 364 7.66 -17.89 -6.09
N LEU A 365 8.88 -17.39 -5.88
CA LEU A 365 9.55 -16.49 -6.81
C LEU A 365 9.83 -17.19 -8.16
N PRO A 366 9.96 -16.43 -9.26
CA PRO A 366 10.37 -16.98 -10.53
C PRO A 366 11.71 -17.73 -10.42
N SER A 367 11.80 -18.89 -11.07
CA SER A 367 12.95 -19.83 -11.03
C SER A 367 13.33 -20.38 -9.65
N GLU A 368 12.51 -20.21 -8.60
CA GLU A 368 12.77 -20.76 -7.27
C GLU A 368 12.71 -22.29 -7.23
N SER A 369 13.82 -22.90 -6.82
CA SER A 369 13.96 -24.34 -6.58
C SER A 369 13.74 -24.68 -5.10
N ASP A 370 13.59 -25.98 -4.80
CA ASP A 370 13.53 -26.41 -3.41
C ASP A 370 14.87 -26.22 -2.67
N GLY A 371 16.01 -26.23 -3.39
CA GLY A 371 17.31 -25.90 -2.82
C GLY A 371 17.37 -24.47 -2.30
N ASP A 372 16.74 -23.51 -2.99
CA ASP A 372 16.68 -22.13 -2.51
C ASP A 372 15.85 -21.99 -1.22
N ILE A 373 14.85 -22.86 -1.03
CA ILE A 373 14.05 -22.94 0.21
C ILE A 373 14.88 -23.52 1.36
N GLU A 374 15.75 -24.49 1.07
CA GLU A 374 16.72 -25.00 2.05
C GLU A 374 17.72 -23.92 2.45
N GLU A 375 18.14 -23.07 1.52
CA GLU A 375 19.02 -21.93 1.81
C GLU A 375 18.39 -20.90 2.76
N ILE A 376 17.06 -20.75 2.79
CA ILE A 376 16.38 -19.95 3.84
C ILE A 376 16.68 -20.53 5.23
N VAL A 377 16.59 -21.85 5.39
CA VAL A 377 16.87 -22.53 6.66
C VAL A 377 18.35 -22.34 7.04
N SER A 378 19.26 -22.51 6.08
CA SER A 378 20.70 -22.30 6.26
C SER A 378 21.01 -20.88 6.72
N LEU A 379 20.46 -19.88 6.02
CA LEU A 379 20.66 -18.47 6.33
C LEU A 379 20.14 -18.11 7.73
N VAL A 380 18.94 -18.57 8.09
CA VAL A 380 18.37 -18.35 9.43
C VAL A 380 19.23 -19.01 10.51
N ASN A 381 19.78 -20.19 10.25
CA ASN A 381 20.68 -20.86 11.19
C ASN A 381 21.96 -20.04 11.40
N LYS A 382 22.57 -19.51 10.34
CA LYS A 382 23.74 -18.63 10.44
C LYS A 382 23.45 -17.36 11.25
N CYS A 383 22.30 -16.70 11.00
CA CYS A 383 21.86 -15.56 11.81
C CYS A 383 21.75 -15.92 13.30
N ARG A 384 21.18 -17.10 13.60
CA ARG A 384 21.02 -17.58 14.97
C ARG A 384 22.37 -17.85 15.64
N ASP A 385 23.33 -18.41 14.91
CA ASP A 385 24.65 -18.71 15.44
C ASP A 385 25.39 -17.42 15.86
N ILE A 386 25.23 -16.33 15.09
CA ILE A 386 25.73 -14.98 15.47
C ILE A 386 25.06 -14.51 16.78
N LEU A 387 23.74 -14.56 16.88
CA LEU A 387 23.00 -14.13 18.07
C LEU A 387 23.37 -14.94 19.32
N ASN A 388 23.57 -16.25 19.16
CA ASN A 388 23.99 -17.16 20.22
C ASN A 388 25.42 -16.87 20.68
N ALA A 389 26.33 -16.63 19.73
CA ALA A 389 27.73 -16.31 20.04
C ALA A 389 27.83 -15.01 20.87
N LYS A 390 27.02 -13.99 20.56
CA LYS A 390 26.95 -12.74 21.34
C LYS A 390 26.10 -12.84 22.62
N ARG A 391 25.46 -13.99 22.89
CA ARG A 391 24.64 -14.24 24.10
C ARG A 391 23.55 -13.19 24.34
N VAL A 392 22.97 -12.64 23.28
CA VAL A 392 21.99 -11.53 23.34
C VAL A 392 20.66 -11.97 23.99
N GLY A 393 20.36 -13.28 23.98
CA GLY A 393 19.04 -13.78 24.37
C GLY A 393 17.93 -13.35 23.40
N CYS A 394 18.30 -13.06 22.15
CA CYS A 394 17.41 -12.65 21.07
C CYS A 394 16.87 -13.88 20.33
N ARG A 395 15.55 -13.92 20.08
CA ARG A 395 14.94 -14.96 19.23
C ARG A 395 14.74 -14.47 17.81
N ILE A 396 14.63 -15.41 16.87
CA ILE A 396 14.29 -15.10 15.47
C ILE A 396 12.81 -15.40 15.22
N ASP A 397 12.10 -14.41 14.67
CA ASP A 397 10.79 -14.58 14.07
C ASP A 397 10.95 -14.38 12.55
N ILE A 398 10.37 -15.22 11.72
CA ILE A 398 10.33 -15.00 10.26
C ILE A 398 8.91 -14.76 9.78
N ASN A 399 8.75 -13.90 8.79
CA ASN A 399 7.50 -13.69 8.06
C ASN A 399 7.68 -14.08 6.60
N ILE A 400 6.79 -14.94 6.09
CA ILE A 400 6.85 -15.47 4.73
C ILE A 400 5.62 -15.04 3.93
N ALA A 401 5.84 -14.39 2.80
CA ALA A 401 4.79 -14.02 1.86
C ALA A 401 4.96 -14.75 0.51
N PRO A 402 3.89 -15.28 -0.11
CA PRO A 402 3.96 -15.71 -1.51
C PRO A 402 4.26 -14.53 -2.45
N PHE A 403 5.03 -14.81 -3.51
CA PHE A 403 5.22 -13.85 -4.60
C PHE A 403 3.90 -13.57 -5.31
N ILE A 404 3.61 -12.28 -5.52
CA ILE A 404 2.44 -11.81 -6.26
C ILE A 404 2.94 -10.91 -7.40
N PRO A 405 2.68 -11.25 -8.68
CA PRO A 405 3.07 -10.40 -9.79
C PRO A 405 2.26 -9.10 -9.74
N LYS A 406 2.96 -7.97 -9.77
CA LYS A 406 2.36 -6.63 -9.72
C LYS A 406 2.42 -5.96 -11.08
N ALA A 407 1.32 -5.33 -11.48
CA ALA A 407 1.26 -4.50 -12.67
C ALA A 407 2.36 -3.41 -12.64
N GLY A 408 2.96 -3.15 -13.80
CA GLY A 408 4.02 -2.16 -13.94
C GLY A 408 5.36 -2.59 -13.35
N THR A 409 5.57 -3.88 -13.03
CA THR A 409 6.87 -4.41 -12.56
C THR A 409 7.50 -5.32 -13.61
N PRO A 410 8.84 -5.52 -13.59
CA PRO A 410 9.47 -6.51 -14.47
C PRO A 410 8.89 -7.92 -14.33
N PHE A 411 8.37 -8.30 -13.16
CA PHE A 411 7.76 -9.61 -12.94
C PHE A 411 6.25 -9.69 -13.22
N GLN A 412 5.66 -8.68 -13.84
CA GLN A 412 4.23 -8.70 -14.19
C GLN A 412 3.81 -9.85 -15.13
N TRP A 413 4.77 -10.38 -15.91
CA TRP A 413 4.55 -11.52 -16.82
C TRP A 413 4.83 -12.88 -16.18
N MET A 414 5.51 -12.90 -15.03
CA MET A 414 5.95 -14.15 -14.40
C MET A 414 4.80 -14.77 -13.59
N PRO A 415 4.68 -16.10 -13.59
CA PRO A 415 3.63 -16.78 -12.85
C PRO A 415 3.93 -16.81 -11.35
N MET A 416 2.87 -16.96 -10.56
CA MET A 416 2.96 -17.42 -9.18
C MET A 416 3.21 -18.93 -9.17
N ALA A 417 3.92 -19.42 -8.14
CA ALA A 417 3.89 -20.86 -7.84
C ALA A 417 2.47 -21.29 -7.43
N ASP A 418 2.10 -22.54 -7.72
CA ASP A 418 0.78 -23.08 -7.38
C ASP A 418 0.60 -23.28 -5.87
N GLU A 419 -0.67 -23.33 -5.43
CA GLU A 419 -1.01 -23.45 -4.00
C GLU A 419 -0.39 -24.71 -3.35
N LYS A 420 -0.28 -25.83 -4.09
CA LYS A 420 0.29 -27.09 -3.57
C LYS A 420 1.78 -26.93 -3.33
N THR A 421 2.51 -26.33 -4.26
CA THR A 421 3.94 -26.02 -4.14
C THR A 421 4.21 -25.06 -2.99
N LEU A 422 3.45 -23.97 -2.89
CA LEU A 422 3.59 -22.97 -1.82
C LEU A 422 3.33 -23.60 -0.43
N ASN A 423 2.23 -24.35 -0.27
CA ASN A 423 1.90 -25.00 1.00
C ASN A 423 2.94 -26.06 1.40
N ARG A 424 3.49 -26.81 0.43
CA ARG A 424 4.57 -27.77 0.67
C ARG A 424 5.84 -27.08 1.18
N ARG A 425 6.25 -25.98 0.54
CA ARG A 425 7.43 -25.18 0.94
C ARG A 425 7.24 -24.54 2.31
N LEU A 426 6.07 -23.95 2.60
CA LEU A 426 5.74 -23.44 3.93
C LEU A 426 5.80 -24.52 5.01
N SER A 427 5.22 -25.69 4.73
CA SER A 427 5.23 -26.83 5.66
C SER A 427 6.67 -27.32 5.93
N PHE A 428 7.51 -27.33 4.89
CA PHE A 428 8.92 -27.64 5.02
C PHE A 428 9.64 -26.63 5.93
N LEU A 429 9.48 -25.33 5.68
CA LEU A 429 10.11 -24.27 6.49
C LEU A 429 9.67 -24.35 7.95
N LYS A 430 8.37 -24.48 8.21
CA LYS A 430 7.84 -24.66 9.58
C LYS A 430 8.47 -25.86 10.29
N ARG A 431 8.53 -27.02 9.62
CA ARG A 431 9.10 -28.25 10.19
C ARG A 431 10.59 -28.13 10.48
N LYS A 432 11.36 -27.46 9.61
CA LYS A 432 12.82 -27.32 9.77
C LYS A 432 13.22 -26.24 10.76
N LEU A 433 12.43 -25.17 10.87
CA LEU A 433 12.73 -24.02 11.71
C LEU A 433 12.17 -24.14 13.14
N ALA A 434 11.09 -24.90 13.35
CA ALA A 434 10.52 -25.10 14.68
C ALA A 434 11.52 -25.70 15.71
N PRO A 435 12.32 -26.74 15.37
CA PRO A 435 13.36 -27.26 16.28
C PRO A 435 14.46 -26.24 16.61
N LEU A 436 14.61 -25.20 15.79
CA LEU A 436 15.58 -24.12 16.00
C LEU A 436 15.02 -23.01 16.93
N GLY A 437 13.79 -23.16 17.43
CA GLY A 437 13.11 -22.14 18.24
C GLY A 437 12.62 -20.93 17.44
N VAL A 438 12.62 -21.01 16.10
CA VAL A 438 12.25 -19.92 15.21
C VAL A 438 10.74 -19.89 15.01
N ARG A 439 10.12 -18.74 15.24
CA ARG A 439 8.68 -18.56 15.00
C ARG A 439 8.44 -18.25 13.53
N VAL A 440 7.60 -19.04 12.86
CA VAL A 440 7.25 -18.82 11.45
C VAL A 440 5.83 -18.26 11.35
N LYS A 441 5.70 -17.03 10.85
CA LYS A 441 4.44 -16.44 10.40
C LYS A 441 4.39 -16.46 8.86
N ASN A 442 3.19 -16.59 8.31
CA ASN A 442 3.01 -16.55 6.86
C ASN A 442 1.66 -15.93 6.47
N GLU A 443 1.63 -15.34 5.29
CA GLU A 443 0.39 -14.91 4.64
C GLU A 443 -0.39 -16.12 4.12
N SER A 444 -1.70 -15.95 3.93
CA SER A 444 -2.55 -17.02 3.39
C SER A 444 -2.24 -17.24 1.91
N VAL A 445 -1.83 -18.46 1.58
CA VAL A 445 -1.53 -18.89 0.19
C VAL A 445 -2.76 -18.66 -0.71
N ALA A 446 -3.94 -19.12 -0.28
CA ALA A 446 -5.14 -19.02 -1.10
C ALA A 446 -5.57 -17.55 -1.32
N TRP A 447 -5.50 -16.69 -0.30
CA TRP A 447 -5.78 -15.26 -0.47
C TRP A 447 -4.71 -14.54 -1.28
N SER A 448 -3.45 -15.00 -1.24
CA SER A 448 -2.39 -14.47 -2.12
C SER A 448 -2.69 -14.76 -3.59
N HIS A 449 -3.23 -15.95 -3.92
CA HIS A 449 -3.71 -16.24 -5.28
C HIS A 449 -4.86 -15.33 -5.69
N VAL A 450 -5.84 -15.08 -4.80
CA VAL A 450 -6.90 -14.10 -5.07
C VAL A 450 -6.30 -12.72 -5.37
N GLN A 451 -5.37 -12.26 -4.54
CA GLN A 451 -4.67 -10.99 -4.76
C GLN A 451 -3.89 -10.98 -6.08
N GLY A 452 -3.31 -12.10 -6.51
CA GLY A 452 -2.68 -12.26 -7.82
C GLY A 452 -3.66 -12.06 -8.97
N VAL A 453 -4.87 -12.63 -8.88
CA VAL A 453 -5.95 -12.40 -9.85
C VAL A 453 -6.34 -10.94 -9.90
N LEU A 454 -6.53 -10.29 -8.75
CA LEU A 454 -6.95 -8.88 -8.69
C LEU A 454 -5.84 -7.93 -9.18
N SER A 455 -4.57 -8.21 -8.86
CA SER A 455 -3.41 -7.44 -9.29
C SER A 455 -3.25 -7.45 -10.82
N ARG A 456 -3.41 -8.63 -11.44
CA ARG A 456 -3.28 -8.82 -12.89
C ARG A 456 -4.60 -8.75 -13.65
N GLY A 457 -5.70 -8.45 -12.97
CA GLY A 457 -7.04 -8.56 -13.53
C GLY A 457 -7.30 -7.61 -14.70
N ASP A 458 -8.18 -8.03 -15.60
CA ASP A 458 -8.81 -7.18 -16.61
C ASP A 458 -10.27 -6.90 -16.25
N SER A 459 -11.04 -6.33 -17.18
CA SER A 459 -12.43 -5.94 -16.94
C SER A 459 -13.37 -7.12 -16.61
N ARG A 460 -13.00 -8.35 -16.96
CA ARG A 460 -13.77 -9.57 -16.60
C ARG A 460 -13.78 -9.79 -15.10
N ILE A 461 -12.73 -9.37 -14.40
CA ILE A 461 -12.64 -9.49 -12.94
C ILE A 461 -13.66 -8.59 -12.24
N ALA A 462 -14.10 -7.49 -12.85
CA ALA A 462 -15.19 -6.69 -12.30
C ALA A 462 -16.48 -7.53 -12.19
N GLY A 463 -16.83 -8.32 -13.22
CA GLY A 463 -18.00 -9.20 -13.16
C GLY A 463 -17.92 -10.21 -12.00
N LEU A 464 -16.72 -10.74 -11.74
CA LEU A 464 -16.48 -11.63 -10.60
C LEU A 464 -16.62 -10.93 -9.25
N LEU A 465 -16.02 -9.74 -9.10
CA LEU A 465 -16.15 -8.91 -7.91
C LEU A 465 -17.62 -8.56 -7.62
N ALA A 466 -18.39 -8.23 -8.66
CA ALA A 466 -19.81 -7.94 -8.54
C ALA A 466 -20.65 -9.17 -8.15
N ALA A 467 -20.26 -10.37 -8.59
CA ALA A 467 -21.00 -11.60 -8.34
C ALA A 467 -20.76 -12.21 -6.94
N VAL A 468 -19.66 -11.85 -6.27
CA VAL A 468 -19.39 -12.27 -4.89
C VAL A 468 -20.18 -11.38 -3.92
N GLU A 469 -21.04 -12.00 -3.13
CA GLU A 469 -21.82 -11.36 -2.07
C GLU A 469 -21.13 -11.54 -0.72
N LYS A 470 -20.68 -12.76 -0.40
CA LYS A 470 -19.92 -13.05 0.82
C LYS A 470 -18.48 -13.39 0.47
N VAL A 471 -17.58 -12.49 0.85
CA VAL A 471 -16.14 -12.61 0.60
C VAL A 471 -15.59 -13.88 1.27
N SER A 472 -15.44 -14.93 0.47
CA SER A 472 -14.94 -16.23 0.89
C SER A 472 -14.28 -16.95 -0.29
N LEU A 473 -13.29 -17.79 0.01
CA LEU A 473 -12.59 -18.58 -1.03
C LEU A 473 -13.53 -19.55 -1.77
N ALA A 474 -14.53 -20.08 -1.06
CA ALA A 474 -15.51 -21.01 -1.65
C ALA A 474 -16.39 -20.29 -2.67
N GLU A 475 -16.98 -19.16 -2.29
CA GLU A 475 -17.84 -18.38 -3.18
C GLU A 475 -17.04 -17.76 -4.34
N TRP A 476 -15.84 -17.25 -4.08
CA TRP A 476 -14.94 -16.75 -5.13
C TRP A 476 -14.70 -17.80 -6.24
N ARG A 477 -14.36 -19.03 -5.85
CA ARG A 477 -14.12 -20.13 -6.81
C ARG A 477 -15.41 -20.57 -7.50
N GLN A 478 -16.52 -20.59 -6.78
CA GLN A 478 -17.83 -20.92 -7.34
C GLN A 478 -18.25 -19.89 -8.41
N LYS A 479 -18.21 -18.59 -8.09
CA LYS A 479 -18.57 -17.51 -9.01
C LYS A 479 -17.64 -17.42 -10.21
N ALA A 480 -16.34 -17.66 -10.02
CA ALA A 480 -15.41 -17.75 -11.13
C ALA A 480 -15.80 -18.86 -12.12
N LYS A 481 -16.21 -20.03 -11.61
CA LYS A 481 -16.69 -21.14 -12.45
C LYS A 481 -18.02 -20.82 -13.15
N GLU A 482 -18.97 -20.20 -12.44
CA GLU A 482 -20.27 -19.78 -13.02
C GLU A 482 -20.09 -18.78 -14.16
N LEU A 483 -19.08 -17.92 -14.07
CA LEU A 483 -18.76 -16.88 -15.06
C LEU A 483 -17.72 -17.32 -16.11
N ASP A 484 -17.27 -18.58 -16.09
CA ASP A 484 -16.23 -19.12 -16.97
C ASP A 484 -14.90 -18.31 -16.92
N ILE A 485 -14.52 -17.85 -15.73
CA ILE A 485 -13.28 -17.10 -15.50
C ILE A 485 -12.19 -18.08 -15.06
N ASP A 486 -11.18 -18.22 -15.92
CA ASP A 486 -9.97 -18.98 -15.61
C ASP A 486 -9.07 -18.19 -14.63
N LEU A 487 -9.17 -18.51 -13.33
CA LEU A 487 -8.33 -17.90 -12.29
C LEU A 487 -6.84 -18.23 -12.45
N GLU A 488 -6.52 -19.37 -13.06
CA GLU A 488 -5.13 -19.80 -13.26
C GLU A 488 -4.43 -18.96 -14.33
N HIS A 489 -5.18 -18.45 -15.32
CA HIS A 489 -4.69 -17.48 -16.29
C HIS A 489 -4.03 -16.27 -15.64
N TYR A 490 -4.60 -15.74 -14.55
CA TYR A 490 -4.09 -14.57 -13.85
C TYR A 490 -3.14 -14.90 -12.69
N THR A 491 -2.81 -16.17 -12.44
CA THR A 491 -1.93 -16.58 -11.32
C THR A 491 -0.78 -17.47 -11.79
N VAL A 492 -1.03 -18.73 -12.09
CA VAL A 492 0.01 -19.75 -12.30
C VAL A 492 0.46 -19.88 -13.76
N LYS A 493 -0.29 -19.33 -14.72
CA LYS A 493 0.13 -19.34 -16.13
C LYS A 493 1.12 -18.20 -16.41
N PRO A 494 2.25 -18.47 -17.07
CA PRO A 494 3.15 -17.42 -17.53
C PRO A 494 2.50 -16.64 -18.67
N TRP A 495 2.83 -15.35 -18.77
CA TRP A 495 2.40 -14.49 -19.88
C TRP A 495 3.58 -14.19 -20.80
N ASP A 496 3.32 -14.15 -22.11
CA ASP A 496 4.33 -13.73 -23.06
C ASP A 496 4.57 -12.21 -22.95
N THR A 497 5.81 -11.77 -23.08
CA THR A 497 6.16 -10.34 -22.97
C THR A 497 5.56 -9.46 -24.08
N GLY A 498 5.15 -10.06 -25.19
CA GLY A 498 4.54 -9.41 -26.35
C GLY A 498 3.02 -9.22 -26.24
N ILE A 499 2.35 -9.77 -25.23
CA ILE A 499 0.90 -9.54 -25.07
C ILE A 499 0.63 -8.08 -24.70
N HIS A 500 -0.56 -7.61 -25.10
CA HIS A 500 -1.10 -6.35 -24.58
C HIS A 500 -1.64 -6.59 -23.18
N LEU A 501 -1.12 -5.87 -22.19
CA LEU A 501 -1.57 -5.96 -20.81
C LEU A 501 -2.71 -4.98 -20.55
N PRO A 502 -3.65 -5.29 -19.64
CA PRO A 502 -4.81 -4.42 -19.38
C PRO A 502 -4.41 -2.99 -19.00
N TRP A 503 -3.31 -2.81 -18.27
CA TRP A 503 -2.78 -1.51 -17.82
C TRP A 503 -1.72 -0.92 -18.75
N ASP A 504 -1.47 -1.49 -19.94
CA ASP A 504 -0.45 -0.99 -20.86
C ASP A 504 -0.69 0.47 -21.25
N PHE A 505 -1.91 0.99 -21.14
CA PHE A 505 -2.21 2.39 -21.43
C PHE A 505 -1.72 3.37 -20.36
N ILE A 506 -1.37 2.90 -19.17
CA ILE A 506 -0.80 3.75 -18.12
C ILE A 506 0.67 4.00 -18.41
N ASP A 507 1.04 5.28 -18.44
CA ASP A 507 2.42 5.71 -18.46
C ASP A 507 2.85 6.09 -17.03
N SER A 508 3.54 5.15 -16.38
CA SER A 508 4.11 5.31 -15.03
C SER A 508 5.50 5.95 -15.03
N GLY A 509 6.06 6.24 -16.21
CA GLY A 509 7.46 6.66 -16.38
C GLY A 509 8.46 5.51 -16.54
N ALA A 510 8.04 4.25 -16.42
CA ALA A 510 8.84 3.08 -16.76
C ALA A 510 8.44 2.56 -18.15
N SER A 511 9.37 2.52 -19.11
CA SER A 511 9.08 1.98 -20.44
C SER A 511 8.86 0.46 -20.40
N LYS A 512 7.92 -0.04 -21.22
CA LYS A 512 7.60 -1.47 -21.32
C LYS A 512 8.84 -2.27 -21.72
N GLU A 513 9.65 -1.74 -22.63
CA GLU A 513 10.90 -2.34 -23.11
C GLU A 513 11.88 -2.54 -21.95
N LYS A 514 12.06 -1.54 -21.08
CA LYS A 514 12.94 -1.65 -19.90
C LYS A 514 12.45 -2.72 -18.93
N LEU A 515 11.13 -2.82 -18.72
CA LEU A 515 10.55 -3.87 -17.88
C LEU A 515 10.79 -5.27 -18.47
N ILE A 516 10.64 -5.42 -19.79
CA ILE A 516 10.92 -6.67 -20.51
C ILE A 516 12.40 -7.04 -20.40
N ASP A 517 13.31 -6.09 -20.58
CA ASP A 517 14.75 -6.32 -20.47
C ASP A 517 15.14 -6.79 -19.07
N GLU A 518 14.58 -6.18 -18.02
CA GLU A 518 14.78 -6.63 -16.65
C GLU A 518 14.19 -8.02 -16.38
N CYS A 519 13.03 -8.34 -16.97
CA CYS A 519 12.44 -9.68 -16.89
C CYS A 519 13.36 -10.74 -17.55
N LYS A 520 13.90 -10.44 -18.73
CA LYS A 520 14.84 -11.32 -19.45
C LYS A 520 16.15 -11.51 -18.69
N ARG A 521 16.70 -10.44 -18.10
CA ARG A 521 17.89 -10.52 -17.23
C ARG A 521 17.66 -11.46 -16.05
N ALA A 522 16.49 -11.40 -15.43
CA ALA A 522 16.15 -12.32 -14.34
C ALA A 522 16.09 -13.78 -14.79
N ALA A 523 15.56 -14.05 -15.99
CA ALA A 523 15.49 -15.41 -16.54
C ALA A 523 16.86 -16.00 -16.92
N SER A 524 17.89 -15.17 -17.11
CA SER A 524 19.27 -15.61 -17.38
C SER A 524 20.11 -15.94 -16.14
N LEU A 525 19.56 -15.75 -14.94
CA LEU A 525 20.20 -15.98 -13.64
C LEU A 525 19.57 -17.18 -12.92
#